data_AF-A0A2K6DZY8-F1
#
_entry.id   AF-A0A2K6DZY8-F1
#
_cell.length_a   1.000
_cell.length_b   1.000
_cell.length_c   1.000
_cell.angle_alpha   90.00
_cell.angle_beta   90.00
_cell.angle_gamma   90.00
#
_symmetry.space_group_name_H-M   'P 1'
#
loop_
_entity.id
_entity.type
_entity.pdbx_description
1 polymer ?
#
loop_
_entity_poly.entity_id
_entity_poly.type
_entity_poly.pdbx_seq_one_letter_code
_entity_poly.pdbx_strand_id
1 'polypeptide(L)'
;MAAGSQTSLLLAFALLCLPWLQEAGRVPSVPLTRLFDNAMIHAYRLHWLAFDTYQEFEEAYIPKQQKYSFLRNPQTSLCFSESIPTPSNMEETQQKSNLELLHISLLLIQSWLEPVQFLRSVFANRLVYGTSDSDVYDLLKSLEEGIQTLMGRLEDGSPRTGQIFKQTYSKFDTNSHNDDTLLKNYWLLHCFRKDMNKVETFLRMVQCRSVEGSCGF
;
A
#
# COMPACT_ATOMS: atom_id res chain seq x y z
N MET A 1 59.96 32.41 2.94
CA MET A 1 59.56 31.09 3.45
C MET A 1 58.41 31.28 4.44
N ALA A 2 57.14 31.19 4.01
CA ALA A 2 56.00 31.32 4.94
C ALA A 2 54.68 30.71 4.42
N ALA A 3 54.71 29.88 3.38
CA ALA A 3 53.49 29.31 2.77
C ALA A 3 53.11 27.92 3.33
N GLY A 4 54.00 27.23 4.05
CA GLY A 4 53.75 25.87 4.55
C GLY A 4 52.99 25.78 5.87
N SER A 5 52.97 26.87 6.66
CA SER A 5 52.36 26.85 8.00
C SER A 5 50.84 26.96 7.96
N GLN A 6 50.30 27.75 7.03
CA GLN A 6 48.87 28.05 6.95
C GLN A 6 48.08 26.91 6.32
N THR A 7 48.66 26.23 5.32
CA THR A 7 48.10 25.03 4.69
C THR A 7 48.08 23.83 5.66
N SER A 8 49.10 23.70 6.52
CA SER A 8 49.17 22.65 7.54
C SER A 8 48.12 22.83 8.63
N LEU A 9 47.83 24.08 9.04
CA LEU A 9 46.78 24.39 10.01
C LEU A 9 45.37 24.10 9.47
N LEU A 10 45.12 24.42 8.19
CA LEU A 10 43.83 24.13 7.54
C LEU A 10 43.59 22.62 7.38
N LEU A 11 44.63 21.86 7.01
CA LEU A 11 44.57 20.40 6.93
C LEU A 11 44.31 19.77 8.31
N ALA A 12 44.99 20.25 9.36
CA ALA A 12 44.76 19.78 10.72
C ALA A 12 43.32 20.06 11.18
N PHE A 13 42.79 21.25 10.89
CA PHE A 13 41.42 21.62 11.22
C PHE A 13 40.39 20.75 10.46
N ALA A 14 40.61 20.49 9.16
CA ALA A 14 39.75 19.63 8.36
C ALA A 14 39.73 18.19 8.90
N LEU A 15 40.90 17.63 9.24
CA LEU A 15 41.05 16.29 9.81
C LEU A 15 40.41 16.17 11.21
N LEU A 16 40.45 17.24 12.01
CA LEU A 16 39.80 17.30 13.32
C LEU A 16 38.27 17.45 13.21
N CYS A 17 37.77 18.07 12.14
CA CYS A 17 36.33 18.26 11.90
C CYS A 17 35.67 17.08 11.17
N LEU A 18 36.44 16.24 10.48
CA LEU A 18 35.96 15.04 9.77
C LEU A 18 35.17 14.07 10.67
N PRO A 19 35.62 13.72 11.89
CA PRO A 19 34.85 12.88 12.81
C PRO A 19 33.54 13.53 13.26
N TRP A 20 33.55 14.85 13.49
CA TRP A 20 32.35 15.60 13.92
C TRP A 20 31.31 15.72 12.81
N LEU A 21 31.73 15.87 11.55
CA LEU A 21 30.83 15.83 10.39
C LEU A 21 30.23 14.44 10.16
N GLN A 22 30.99 13.39 10.48
CA GLN A 22 30.54 12.00 10.34
C GLN A 22 29.55 11.59 11.43
N GLU A 23 29.65 12.19 12.63
CA GLU A 23 28.70 12.01 13.73
C GLU A 23 27.46 12.92 13.56
N ALA A 24 27.62 14.15 13.07
CA ALA A 24 26.51 15.10 12.82
C ALA A 24 25.70 14.76 11.55
N GLY A 25 26.25 13.97 10.62
CA GLY A 25 25.59 13.55 9.39
C GLY A 25 24.71 12.31 9.52
N ARG A 26 24.76 11.58 10.65
CA ARG A 26 23.89 10.42 10.90
C ARG A 26 22.57 10.89 11.50
N VAL A 27 21.66 11.36 10.65
CA VAL A 27 20.24 11.43 11.01
C VAL A 27 19.83 10.02 11.46
N PRO A 28 19.29 9.84 12.68
CA PRO A 28 18.82 8.55 13.13
C PRO A 28 17.80 8.02 12.13
N SER A 29 18.09 6.86 11.53
CA SER A 29 17.18 6.28 10.56
C SER A 29 15.84 5.97 11.26
N VAL A 30 14.72 6.35 10.65
CA VAL A 30 13.38 6.11 11.21
C VAL A 30 13.24 4.61 11.53
N PRO A 31 12.85 4.21 12.76
CA PRO A 31 12.72 2.81 13.14
C PRO A 31 11.73 2.06 12.24
N LEU A 32 12.02 0.80 11.94
CA LEU A 32 11.16 -0.04 11.09
C LEU A 32 9.73 -0.14 11.64
N THR A 33 9.59 -0.22 12.96
CA THR A 33 8.29 -0.21 13.66
C THR A 33 7.45 1.02 13.30
N ARG A 34 8.05 2.21 13.30
CA ARG A 34 7.34 3.46 12.96
C ARG A 34 6.90 3.51 11.51
N LEU A 35 7.69 2.93 10.60
CA LEU A 35 7.34 2.83 9.19
C LEU A 35 6.12 1.92 9.00
N PHE A 36 6.10 0.75 9.67
CA PHE A 36 4.95 -0.14 9.66
C PHE A 36 3.72 0.48 10.31
N ASP A 37 3.84 1.12 11.48
CA ASP A 37 2.71 1.77 12.16
C ASP A 37 2.04 2.80 11.24
N ASN A 38 2.84 3.62 10.55
CA ASN A 38 2.32 4.59 9.59
C ASN A 38 1.62 3.91 8.41
N ALA A 39 2.24 2.91 7.78
CA ALA A 39 1.64 2.18 6.67
C ALA A 39 0.33 1.46 7.09
N MET A 40 0.30 0.86 8.27
CA MET A 40 -0.85 0.15 8.81
C MET A 40 -2.03 1.09 9.10
N ILE A 41 -1.78 2.31 9.58
CA ILE A 41 -2.85 3.32 9.75
C ILE A 41 -3.56 3.59 8.41
N HIS A 42 -2.81 3.77 7.32
CA HIS A 42 -3.39 4.02 6.00
C HIS A 42 -4.11 2.79 5.45
N ALA A 43 -3.50 1.61 5.56
CA ALA A 43 -4.10 0.35 5.10
C ALA A 43 -5.41 0.03 5.83
N TYR A 44 -5.42 0.19 7.16
CA TYR A 44 -6.63 0.00 7.98
C TYR A 44 -7.73 0.99 7.60
N ARG A 45 -7.39 2.27 7.45
CA ARG A 45 -8.36 3.30 7.02
C ARG A 45 -8.95 2.98 5.66
N LEU A 46 -8.11 2.62 4.68
CA LEU A 46 -8.56 2.23 3.35
C LEU A 46 -9.49 1.02 3.39
N HIS A 47 -9.14 -0.04 4.11
CA HIS A 47 -9.98 -1.22 4.23
C HIS A 47 -11.31 -0.92 4.93
N TRP A 48 -11.29 -0.18 6.04
CA TRP A 48 -12.50 0.22 6.74
C TRP A 48 -13.41 1.08 5.86
N LEU A 49 -12.84 2.06 5.14
CA LEU A 49 -13.59 2.89 4.20
C LEU A 49 -14.22 2.02 3.09
N ALA A 50 -13.44 1.11 2.50
CA ALA A 50 -13.91 0.22 1.45
C ALA A 50 -15.02 -0.74 1.94
N PHE A 51 -14.87 -1.30 3.13
CA PHE A 51 -15.84 -2.24 3.72
C PHE A 51 -17.19 -1.59 3.92
N ASP A 52 -17.21 -0.46 4.61
CA ASP A 52 -18.43 0.20 5.03
C ASP A 52 -19.14 0.88 3.85
N THR A 53 -18.41 1.54 2.95
CA THR A 53 -19.01 2.12 1.73
C THR A 53 -19.60 1.02 0.83
N TYR A 54 -18.96 -0.14 0.70
CA TYR A 54 -19.54 -1.27 -0.03
C TYR A 54 -20.81 -1.78 0.64
N GLN A 55 -20.82 -1.91 1.97
CA GLN A 55 -21.97 -2.40 2.71
C GLN A 55 -23.18 -1.46 2.57
N GLU A 56 -22.98 -0.16 2.77
CA GLU A 56 -24.04 0.84 2.60
C GLU A 56 -24.57 0.85 1.16
N PHE A 57 -23.69 0.78 0.16
CA PHE A 57 -24.10 0.73 -1.24
C PHE A 57 -24.90 -0.54 -1.56
N GLU A 58 -24.47 -1.70 -1.05
CA GLU A 58 -25.20 -2.96 -1.24
C GLU A 58 -26.61 -2.88 -0.61
N GLU A 59 -26.71 -2.37 0.63
CA GLU A 59 -27.98 -2.26 1.35
C GLU A 59 -28.96 -1.26 0.71
N ALA A 60 -28.44 -0.13 0.20
CA ALA A 60 -29.27 0.93 -0.38
C ALA A 60 -29.76 0.61 -1.80
N TYR A 61 -28.94 -0.07 -2.61
CA TYR A 61 -29.17 -0.14 -4.06
C TYR A 61 -29.33 -1.56 -4.62
N ILE A 62 -28.97 -2.62 -3.90
CA ILE A 62 -29.02 -3.99 -4.41
C ILE A 62 -30.16 -4.79 -3.75
N PRO A 63 -31.25 -5.10 -4.49
CA PRO A 63 -32.34 -5.91 -3.94
C PRO A 63 -31.86 -7.30 -3.49
N LYS A 64 -32.35 -7.77 -2.33
CA LYS A 64 -31.95 -9.07 -1.76
C LYS A 64 -32.14 -10.26 -2.71
N GLN A 65 -33.17 -10.23 -3.57
CA GLN A 65 -33.38 -11.30 -4.58
C GLN A 65 -32.33 -11.26 -5.69
N GLN A 66 -31.81 -10.08 -6.06
CA GLN A 66 -30.82 -9.92 -7.12
C GLN A 66 -29.38 -10.16 -6.63
N LYS A 67 -29.13 -10.08 -5.32
CA LYS A 67 -27.83 -10.39 -4.69
C LYS A 67 -27.28 -11.74 -5.13
N TYR A 68 -28.11 -12.79 -5.09
CA TYR A 68 -27.71 -14.14 -5.48
C TYR A 68 -27.52 -14.31 -7.00
N SER A 69 -28.24 -13.54 -7.84
CA SER A 69 -28.08 -13.61 -9.29
C SER A 69 -26.83 -12.88 -9.78
N PHE A 70 -26.46 -11.74 -9.18
CA PHE A 70 -25.25 -11.01 -9.56
C PHE A 70 -23.97 -11.77 -9.20
N LEU A 71 -23.94 -12.41 -8.02
CA LEU A 71 -22.79 -13.24 -7.59
C LEU A 71 -22.61 -14.52 -8.43
N ARG A 72 -23.65 -14.97 -9.15
CA ARG A 72 -23.62 -16.21 -9.93
C ARG A 72 -23.22 -16.01 -11.39
N ASN A 73 -23.10 -14.77 -11.88
CA ASN A 73 -22.69 -14.49 -13.25
C ASN A 73 -21.18 -14.17 -13.32
N PRO A 74 -20.32 -15.15 -13.70
CA PRO A 74 -18.87 -14.97 -13.73
C PRO A 74 -18.39 -13.99 -14.81
N GLN A 75 -19.22 -13.67 -15.82
CA GLN A 75 -18.84 -12.71 -16.86
C GLN A 75 -19.00 -11.24 -16.42
N THR A 76 -19.66 -10.98 -15.30
CA THR A 76 -19.87 -9.62 -14.77
C THR A 76 -19.03 -9.30 -13.53
N SER A 77 -18.30 -10.28 -12.98
CA SER A 77 -17.77 -10.23 -11.61
C SER A 77 -16.25 -10.28 -11.49
N LEU A 78 -15.50 -10.01 -12.56
CA LEU A 78 -14.05 -10.19 -12.51
C LEU A 78 -13.37 -8.94 -11.96
N CYS A 79 -12.76 -9.06 -10.77
CA CYS A 79 -11.84 -8.04 -10.31
C CYS A 79 -10.60 -8.09 -11.21
N PHE A 80 -10.26 -6.98 -11.85
CA PHE A 80 -9.09 -6.96 -12.74
C PHE A 80 -7.78 -7.25 -12.00
N SER A 81 -7.75 -7.04 -10.68
CA SER A 81 -6.65 -7.45 -9.79
C SER A 81 -6.42 -8.97 -9.77
N GLU A 82 -7.29 -9.79 -10.36
CA GLU A 82 -7.09 -11.24 -10.52
C GLU A 82 -5.92 -11.61 -11.42
N SER A 83 -5.43 -10.70 -12.26
CA SER A 83 -4.17 -10.93 -13.00
C SER A 83 -2.91 -10.65 -12.18
N ILE A 84 -3.04 -10.07 -10.98
CA ILE A 84 -1.95 -10.00 -9.99
C ILE A 84 -1.92 -11.37 -9.28
N PRO A 85 -0.77 -12.07 -9.22
CA PRO A 85 -0.67 -13.37 -8.58
C PRO A 85 -0.69 -13.23 -7.05
N THR A 86 -1.85 -12.88 -6.50
CA THR A 86 -2.06 -12.78 -5.06
C THR A 86 -2.24 -14.16 -4.45
N PRO A 87 -1.63 -14.46 -3.30
CA PRO A 87 -1.91 -15.71 -2.61
C PRO A 87 -3.40 -15.82 -2.26
N SER A 88 -3.95 -17.02 -2.47
CA SER A 88 -5.39 -17.27 -2.39
C SER A 88 -5.85 -17.59 -0.97
N ASN A 89 -4.93 -18.02 -0.10
CA ASN A 89 -5.21 -18.45 1.26
C ASN A 89 -4.03 -18.15 2.20
N MET A 90 -4.25 -18.39 3.50
CA MET A 90 -3.24 -18.12 4.54
C MET A 90 -1.98 -18.98 4.37
N GLU A 91 -2.11 -20.23 3.92
CA GLU A 91 -0.97 -21.14 3.72
C GLU A 91 -0.04 -20.62 2.62
N GLU A 92 -0.59 -20.24 1.47
CA GLU A 92 0.16 -19.65 0.36
C GLU A 92 0.76 -18.29 0.76
N THR A 93 0.02 -17.49 1.53
CA THR A 93 0.51 -16.21 2.06
C THR A 93 1.70 -16.44 2.98
N GLN A 94 1.68 -17.49 3.80
CA GLN A 94 2.78 -17.82 4.69
C GLN A 94 4.06 -18.23 3.95
N GLN A 95 3.94 -18.86 2.78
CA GLN A 95 5.08 -19.30 1.97
C GLN A 95 5.79 -18.14 1.24
N LYS A 96 5.13 -16.99 1.07
CA LYS A 96 5.71 -15.81 0.42
C LYS A 96 6.72 -15.09 1.32
N SER A 97 7.80 -14.60 0.71
CA SER A 97 8.75 -13.72 1.39
C SER A 97 8.14 -12.36 1.72
N ASN A 98 8.74 -11.64 2.66
CA ASN A 98 8.28 -10.30 3.04
C ASN A 98 8.27 -9.34 1.85
N LEU A 99 9.30 -9.39 1.00
CA LEU A 99 9.40 -8.53 -0.19
C LEU A 99 8.38 -8.90 -1.26
N GLU A 100 8.06 -10.19 -1.45
CA GLU A 100 6.98 -10.59 -2.36
C GLU A 100 5.62 -10.07 -1.87
N LEU A 101 5.31 -10.20 -0.57
CA LEU A 101 4.06 -9.69 -0.01
C LEU A 101 3.95 -8.17 -0.14
N LEU A 102 5.04 -7.43 0.10
CA LEU A 102 5.08 -5.99 -0.11
C LEU A 102 4.94 -5.62 -1.59
N HIS A 103 5.58 -6.36 -2.49
CA HIS A 103 5.44 -6.13 -3.93
C HIS A 103 4.01 -6.31 -4.40
N ILE A 104 3.38 -7.42 -4.03
CA ILE A 104 1.98 -7.70 -4.37
C ILE A 104 1.07 -6.61 -3.80
N SER A 105 1.34 -6.16 -2.57
CA SER A 105 0.60 -5.05 -1.96
C SER A 105 0.75 -3.75 -2.75
N LEU A 106 1.97 -3.44 -3.21
CA LEU A 106 2.26 -2.27 -4.04
C LEU A 106 1.49 -2.33 -5.37
N LEU A 107 1.49 -3.48 -6.05
CA LEU A 107 0.76 -3.67 -7.30
C LEU A 107 -0.75 -3.48 -7.11
N LEU A 108 -1.32 -3.99 -6.02
CA LEU A 108 -2.72 -3.78 -5.68
C LEU A 108 -3.02 -2.29 -5.47
N ILE A 109 -2.23 -1.59 -4.66
CA ILE A 109 -2.42 -0.15 -4.41
C ILE A 109 -2.32 0.67 -5.71
N GLN A 110 -1.31 0.41 -6.54
CA GLN A 110 -1.11 1.10 -7.81
C GLN A 110 -2.25 0.83 -8.80
N SER A 111 -2.83 -0.38 -8.79
CA SER A 111 -3.97 -0.72 -9.65
C SER A 111 -5.23 0.10 -9.34
N TRP A 112 -5.34 0.64 -8.12
CA TRP A 112 -6.52 1.38 -7.65
C TRP A 112 -6.40 2.91 -7.76
N LEU A 113 -5.21 3.46 -8.01
CA LEU A 113 -4.99 4.91 -8.07
C LEU A 113 -5.89 5.63 -9.09
N GLU A 114 -6.17 5.00 -10.22
CA GLU A 114 -7.06 5.56 -11.25
C GLU A 114 -8.53 5.14 -11.05
N PRO A 115 -8.85 3.85 -10.81
CA PRO A 115 -10.23 3.42 -10.56
C PRO A 115 -10.93 4.15 -9.41
N VAL A 116 -10.20 4.50 -8.35
CA VAL A 116 -10.78 5.17 -7.18
C VAL A 116 -11.36 6.55 -7.53
N GLN A 117 -10.84 7.21 -8.56
CA GLN A 117 -11.31 8.53 -8.97
C GLN A 117 -12.75 8.47 -9.52
N PHE A 118 -13.15 7.34 -10.13
CA PHE A 118 -14.53 7.10 -10.56
C PHE A 118 -15.49 6.88 -9.39
N LEU A 119 -14.97 6.49 -8.22
CA LEU A 119 -15.74 6.30 -6.99
C LEU A 119 -15.78 7.55 -6.10
N ARG A 120 -15.14 8.66 -6.50
CA ARG A 120 -15.00 9.86 -5.66
C ARG A 120 -16.34 10.39 -5.16
N SER A 121 -17.36 10.45 -6.02
CA SER A 121 -18.71 10.90 -5.62
C SER A 121 -19.39 9.95 -4.64
N VAL A 122 -19.10 8.64 -4.74
CA VAL A 122 -19.63 7.63 -3.82
C VAL A 122 -18.98 7.75 -2.45
N PHE A 123 -17.67 8.01 -2.39
CA PHE A 123 -16.96 8.26 -1.13
C PHE A 123 -17.25 9.64 -0.52
N ALA A 124 -17.49 10.67 -1.34
CA ALA A 124 -17.73 12.05 -0.88
C ALA A 124 -18.97 12.19 0.02
N ASN A 125 -19.99 11.34 -0.15
CA ASN A 125 -21.18 11.33 0.71
C ASN A 125 -20.87 10.94 2.17
N ARG A 126 -19.66 10.43 2.45
CA ARG A 126 -19.23 9.93 3.75
C ARG A 126 -18.28 10.87 4.49
N LEU A 127 -17.64 11.80 3.77
CA LEU A 127 -16.67 12.76 4.32
C LEU A 127 -17.32 13.91 5.13
N VAL A 128 -18.61 13.78 5.48
CA VAL A 128 -19.40 14.78 6.21
C VAL A 128 -19.22 14.66 7.73
N TYR A 129 -18.66 13.55 8.24
CA TYR A 129 -18.43 13.36 9.68
C TYR A 129 -16.94 13.50 10.07
N GLY A 130 -16.51 14.75 10.02
CA GLY A 130 -15.28 15.35 10.56
C GLY A 130 -14.20 14.45 11.18
N THR A 131 -13.10 14.26 10.44
CA THR A 131 -11.72 14.44 10.93
C THR A 131 -10.79 14.47 9.71
N SER A 132 -10.30 15.65 9.30
CA SER A 132 -9.26 15.85 8.26
C SER A 132 -9.23 14.76 7.17
N ASP A 133 -10.27 14.70 6.34
CA ASP A 133 -10.42 13.63 5.35
C ASP A 133 -9.39 13.79 4.24
N SER A 134 -8.32 13.03 4.34
CA SER A 134 -7.47 12.72 3.20
C SER A 134 -8.34 11.97 2.19
N ASP A 135 -8.42 12.44 0.94
CA ASP A 135 -9.18 11.74 -0.11
C ASP A 135 -8.68 10.28 -0.17
N VAL A 136 -9.53 9.32 -0.53
CA VAL A 136 -9.14 7.90 -0.66
C VAL A 136 -7.92 7.78 -1.59
N TYR A 137 -7.82 8.66 -2.60
CA TYR A 137 -6.65 8.79 -3.44
C TYR A 137 -5.37 9.13 -2.67
N ASP A 138 -5.42 10.09 -1.74
CA ASP A 138 -4.27 10.50 -0.94
C ASP A 138 -3.84 9.41 0.04
N LEU A 139 -4.80 8.66 0.59
CA LEU A 139 -4.52 7.49 1.42
C LEU A 139 -3.80 6.40 0.61
N LEU A 140 -4.24 6.12 -0.62
CA LEU A 140 -3.57 5.18 -1.53
C LEU A 140 -2.15 5.65 -1.87
N LYS A 141 -1.96 6.94 -2.16
CA LYS A 141 -0.64 7.51 -2.44
C LYS A 141 0.32 7.44 -1.26
N SER A 142 -0.15 7.82 -0.08
CA SER A 142 0.63 7.74 1.15
C SER A 142 1.04 6.29 1.46
N LEU A 143 0.13 5.34 1.20
CA LEU A 143 0.43 3.92 1.38
C LEU A 143 1.39 3.38 0.31
N GLU A 144 1.28 3.80 -0.95
CA GLU A 144 2.23 3.49 -2.02
C GLU A 144 3.66 3.87 -1.61
N GLU A 145 3.86 5.10 -1.17
CA GLU A 145 5.15 5.62 -0.70
C GLU A 145 5.66 4.88 0.55
N GLY A 146 4.75 4.57 1.48
CA GLY A 146 5.07 3.79 2.69
C GLY A 146 5.56 2.38 2.35
N ILE A 147 4.90 1.68 1.42
CA ILE A 147 5.29 0.34 0.97
C ILE A 147 6.64 0.38 0.24
N GLN A 148 6.86 1.35 -0.65
CA GLN A 148 8.14 1.51 -1.34
C GLN A 148 9.29 1.75 -0.34
N THR A 149 9.05 2.57 0.69
CA THR A 149 10.03 2.81 1.76
C THR A 149 10.33 1.53 2.55
N LEU A 150 9.30 0.75 2.90
CA LEU A 150 9.46 -0.53 3.60
C LEU A 150 10.25 -1.55 2.77
N MET A 151 9.98 -1.61 1.46
CA MET A 151 10.73 -2.48 0.55
C MET A 151 12.21 -2.13 0.52
N GLY A 152 12.56 -0.85 0.34
CA GLY A 152 13.97 -0.42 0.35
C GLY A 152 14.67 -0.76 1.68
N ARG A 153 13.99 -0.55 2.81
CA ARG A 153 14.54 -0.85 4.14
C ARG A 153 14.74 -2.34 4.41
N LEU A 154 13.95 -3.20 3.78
CA LEU A 154 14.06 -4.66 3.91
C LEU A 154 14.99 -5.29 2.86
N GLU A 155 15.19 -4.63 1.71
CA GLU A 155 16.16 -5.03 0.69
C GLU A 155 17.61 -4.80 1.13
N ASP A 156 17.91 -3.69 1.80
CA ASP A 156 19.25 -3.34 2.29
C ASP A 156 19.84 -4.38 3.27
N GLY A 157 19.03 -5.33 3.77
CA GLY A 157 19.45 -6.45 4.63
C GLY A 157 19.50 -7.83 3.97
N SER A 158 19.18 -7.98 2.68
CA SER A 158 18.98 -9.29 2.03
C SER A 158 19.81 -9.49 0.74
N PRO A 159 20.68 -10.51 0.64
CA PRO A 159 21.53 -10.73 -0.54
C PRO A 159 20.83 -11.30 -1.80
N ARG A 160 19.51 -11.50 -1.83
CA ARG A 160 18.89 -12.47 -2.76
C ARG A 160 17.70 -12.04 -3.64
N THR A 161 17.36 -10.76 -3.75
CA THR A 161 16.04 -10.41 -4.33
C THR A 161 16.07 -9.71 -5.70
N GLY A 162 17.14 -9.85 -6.47
CA GLY A 162 17.31 -9.18 -7.77
C GLY A 162 16.40 -9.66 -8.92
N GLN A 163 15.49 -10.62 -8.69
CA GLN A 163 14.76 -11.30 -9.79
C GLN A 163 13.23 -11.20 -9.71
N ILE A 164 12.65 -10.57 -8.69
CA ILE A 164 11.19 -10.66 -8.43
C ILE A 164 10.39 -9.53 -9.11
N PHE A 165 10.99 -8.40 -9.46
CA PHE A 165 10.26 -7.18 -9.80
C PHE A 165 10.16 -6.88 -11.30
N LYS A 166 9.73 -7.85 -12.12
CA LYS A 166 9.43 -7.63 -13.55
C LYS A 166 7.98 -7.94 -13.93
N GLN A 167 7.09 -8.08 -12.97
CA GLN A 167 5.69 -8.32 -13.27
C GLN A 167 5.00 -6.99 -13.52
N THR A 168 4.78 -6.68 -14.79
CA THR A 168 3.98 -5.51 -15.20
C THR A 168 2.52 -5.93 -15.23
N TYR A 169 1.70 -5.27 -14.43
CA TYR A 169 0.25 -5.47 -14.44
C TYR A 169 -0.41 -4.57 -15.48
N SER A 170 -1.45 -5.07 -16.16
CA SER A 170 -2.24 -4.27 -17.09
C SER A 170 -3.15 -3.33 -16.31
N LYS A 171 -2.85 -2.02 -16.35
CA LYS A 171 -3.66 -0.96 -15.72
C LYS A 171 -5.16 -1.15 -16.01
N PHE A 172 -5.98 -0.81 -15.01
CA PHE A 172 -7.44 -0.92 -15.08
C PHE A 172 -7.99 -0.25 -16.35
N ASP A 173 -8.59 -1.03 -17.25
CA ASP A 173 -9.36 -0.51 -18.38
C ASP A 173 -10.78 -0.21 -17.90
N THR A 174 -11.12 1.08 -17.83
CA THR A 174 -12.46 1.52 -17.42
C THR A 174 -13.53 1.27 -18.47
N ASN A 175 -13.15 0.81 -19.67
CA ASN A 175 -14.03 0.45 -20.77
C ASN A 175 -14.66 -0.93 -20.57
N SER A 176 -15.30 -1.16 -19.42
CA SER A 176 -16.23 -2.29 -19.30
C SER A 176 -17.48 -1.95 -20.11
N HIS A 177 -17.82 -2.80 -21.07
CA HIS A 177 -18.97 -2.73 -22.00
C HIS A 177 -20.36 -2.74 -21.33
N ASN A 178 -20.45 -2.50 -20.02
CA ASN A 178 -21.70 -2.51 -19.27
C ASN A 178 -22.18 -1.07 -19.03
N ASP A 179 -23.22 -0.65 -19.74
CA ASP A 179 -23.81 0.70 -19.64
C ASP A 179 -24.52 0.93 -18.29
N ASP A 180 -24.70 -0.12 -17.46
CA ASP A 180 -25.28 -0.01 -16.13
C ASP A 180 -24.24 0.51 -15.11
N THR A 181 -24.31 1.82 -14.87
CA THR A 181 -23.47 2.53 -13.90
C THR A 181 -23.62 2.00 -12.47
N LEU A 182 -24.80 1.49 -12.10
CA LEU A 182 -25.04 0.93 -10.76
C LEU A 182 -24.22 -0.34 -10.56
N LEU A 183 -24.31 -1.27 -11.52
CA LEU A 183 -23.55 -2.52 -11.48
C LEU A 183 -22.05 -2.28 -11.56
N LYS A 184 -21.61 -1.33 -12.39
CA LYS A 184 -20.20 -0.94 -12.47
C LYS A 184 -19.68 -0.47 -11.11
N ASN A 185 -20.40 0.41 -10.43
CA ASN A 185 -20.03 0.90 -9.10
C ASN A 185 -20.05 -0.21 -8.05
N TYR A 186 -21.07 -1.08 -8.07
CA TYR A 186 -21.16 -2.23 -7.17
C TYR A 186 -19.92 -3.13 -7.28
N TRP A 187 -19.53 -3.52 -8.49
CA TRP A 187 -18.37 -4.39 -8.71
C TRP A 187 -17.04 -3.71 -8.37
N LEU A 188 -16.89 -2.43 -8.71
CA LEU A 188 -15.73 -1.63 -8.31
C LEU A 188 -15.57 -1.59 -6.79
N LEU A 189 -16.63 -1.31 -6.04
CA LEU A 189 -16.61 -1.29 -4.57
C LEU A 189 -16.32 -2.68 -3.99
N HIS A 190 -16.92 -3.73 -4.56
CA HIS A 190 -16.66 -5.10 -4.15
C HIS A 190 -15.16 -5.45 -4.27
N CYS A 191 -14.57 -5.14 -5.43
CA CYS A 191 -13.17 -5.42 -5.71
C CYS A 191 -12.25 -4.56 -4.84
N PHE A 192 -12.56 -3.27 -4.66
CA PHE A 192 -11.77 -2.38 -3.81
C PHE A 192 -11.72 -2.90 -2.38
N ARG A 193 -12.86 -3.30 -1.81
CA ARG A 193 -12.93 -3.93 -0.49
C ARG A 193 -12.08 -5.19 -0.40
N LYS A 194 -12.21 -6.10 -1.38
CA LYS A 194 -11.45 -7.36 -1.44
C LYS A 194 -9.94 -7.11 -1.45
N ASP A 195 -9.48 -6.15 -2.25
CA ASP A 195 -8.07 -5.86 -2.42
C ASP A 195 -7.48 -5.10 -1.23
N MET A 196 -8.20 -4.15 -0.64
CA MET A 196 -7.73 -3.44 0.56
C MET A 196 -7.61 -4.39 1.77
N ASN A 197 -8.52 -5.37 1.90
CA ASN A 197 -8.39 -6.43 2.90
C ASN A 197 -7.11 -7.26 2.71
N LYS A 198 -6.76 -7.61 1.46
CA LYS A 198 -5.50 -8.31 1.15
C LYS A 198 -4.30 -7.46 1.54
N VAL A 199 -4.27 -6.18 1.15
CA VAL A 199 -3.17 -5.26 1.47
C VAL A 199 -2.98 -5.15 2.98
N GLU A 200 -4.04 -4.91 3.76
CA GLU A 200 -3.96 -4.86 5.22
C GLU A 200 -3.40 -6.18 5.79
N THR A 201 -3.90 -7.32 5.32
CA THR A 201 -3.48 -8.64 5.77
C THR A 201 -1.99 -8.89 5.48
N PHE A 202 -1.54 -8.58 4.28
CA PHE A 202 -0.15 -8.78 3.86
C PHE A 202 0.79 -7.86 4.65
N LEU A 203 0.45 -6.58 4.81
CA LEU A 203 1.26 -5.65 5.61
C LEU A 203 1.33 -6.07 7.06
N ARG A 204 0.21 -6.51 7.66
CA ARG A 204 0.21 -7.05 9.02
C ARG A 204 1.12 -8.26 9.15
N MET A 205 1.05 -9.20 8.20
CA MET A 205 1.93 -10.38 8.22
C MET A 205 3.41 -9.99 8.14
N VAL A 206 3.76 -9.06 7.25
CA VAL A 206 5.15 -8.60 7.12
C VAL A 206 5.62 -7.87 8.38
N GLN A 207 4.76 -7.05 8.99
CA GLN A 207 5.06 -6.38 10.26
C GLN A 207 5.33 -7.42 11.37
N CYS A 208 4.45 -8.41 11.54
CA CYS A 208 4.61 -9.48 12.55
C CYS A 208 5.94 -10.23 12.40
N ARG A 209 6.40 -10.42 11.16
CA ARG A 209 7.65 -11.13 10.86
C ARG A 209 8.90 -10.28 11.04
N SER A 210 8.77 -8.95 10.91
CA SER A 210 9.91 -8.03 10.82
C SER A 210 10.12 -7.21 12.09
N VAL A 211 9.12 -7.14 12.97
CA VAL A 211 9.18 -6.35 14.21
C VAL A 211 8.80 -7.20 15.41
N GLU A 212 9.73 -7.34 16.35
CA GLU A 212 9.52 -8.10 17.59
C GLU A 212 8.42 -7.47 18.46
N GLY A 213 7.54 -8.31 19.02
CA GLY A 213 6.42 -7.87 19.87
C GLY A 213 5.30 -7.12 19.13
N SER A 214 5.36 -6.98 17.80
CA SER A 214 4.33 -6.27 17.02
C SER A 214 3.01 -7.03 16.89
N CYS A 215 3.05 -8.35 17.02
CA CYS A 215 1.87 -9.21 16.97
C CYS A 215 1.88 -10.15 18.17
N GLY A 216 0.80 -10.12 18.95
CA GLY A 216 0.63 -11.04 20.09
C GLY A 216 0.46 -12.46 19.57
N PHE A 217 1.40 -13.33 19.90
CA PHE A 217 1.24 -14.78 19.90
C PHE A 217 1.21 -15.26 21.35
#